data_AF-A0A847XTX6-F1
#
_entry.id   AF-A0A847XTX6-F1
#
_cell.length_a   1.000
_cell.length_b   1.000
_cell.length_c   1.000
_cell.angle_alpha   90.00
_cell.angle_beta   90.00
_cell.angle_gamma   90.00
#
_symmetry.space_group_name_H-M   'P 1'
#
loop_
_entity.id
_entity.type
_entity.pdbx_description
1 polymer ?
#
loop_
_entity_poly.entity_id
_entity_poly.type
_entity_poly.pdbx_seq_one_letter_code
_entity_poly.pdbx_strand_id
1 'polypeptide(L)'
;MAKEKFEILETTCVPLQLENVDTDQIIPARFLSTTSREGFGENLFRDWRYDKNGAKIDNFVLNNPAYSGKILVAGKNFGSGSSREHAVWALADYGFRAVVSSFFADIFRNNSLNYGLLPVVVSEKFLGHLFKLIAKDPDTIVRIDLGQQIISLPETGESESFEINQYKKECLMKGLDDIEYLLSIRDLITAYE
;
A
#
# COMPACT_ATOMS: atom_id res chain seq x y z
N MET A 1 2.54 19.12 -4.40
CA MET A 1 3.86 18.47 -4.34
C MET A 1 3.80 17.33 -5.33
N ALA A 2 4.74 17.26 -6.27
CA ALA A 2 4.76 16.18 -7.26
C ALA A 2 4.83 14.82 -6.54
N LYS A 3 4.03 13.85 -6.97
CA LYS A 3 4.05 12.51 -6.36
C LYS A 3 5.35 11.81 -6.72
N GLU A 4 5.86 10.99 -5.79
CA GLU A 4 7.01 10.15 -6.09
C GLU A 4 6.64 9.14 -7.19
N LYS A 5 7.45 9.08 -8.25
CA LYS A 5 7.24 8.14 -9.35
C LYS A 5 7.33 6.70 -8.88
N PHE A 6 6.48 5.85 -9.44
CA PHE A 6 6.50 4.40 -9.23
C PHE A 6 6.77 3.71 -10.57
N GLU A 7 7.97 3.16 -10.74
CA GLU A 7 8.32 2.35 -11.91
C GLU A 7 8.54 0.90 -11.49
N ILE A 8 9.59 0.67 -10.71
CA ILE A 8 9.93 -0.61 -10.12
C ILE A 8 10.15 -0.40 -8.62
N LEU A 9 9.56 -1.25 -7.80
CA LEU A 9 9.81 -1.32 -6.37
C LEU A 9 10.36 -2.70 -6.02
N GLU A 10 11.60 -2.75 -5.57
CA GLU A 10 12.27 -3.98 -5.14
C GLU A 10 12.77 -3.78 -3.71
N THR A 11 12.21 -4.52 -2.76
CA THR A 11 12.44 -4.31 -1.32
C THR A 11 11.95 -5.53 -0.52
N THR A 12 12.37 -5.61 0.74
CA THR A 12 11.80 -6.52 1.74
C THR A 12 10.36 -6.12 2.10
N CYS A 13 9.68 -7.00 2.84
CA CYS A 13 8.26 -6.86 3.14
C CYS A 13 7.97 -6.89 4.63
N VAL A 14 6.85 -6.27 5.01
CA VAL A 14 6.28 -6.39 6.35
C VAL A 14 5.02 -7.28 6.28
N PRO A 15 5.01 -8.48 6.90
CA PRO A 15 3.92 -9.44 6.78
C PRO A 15 2.84 -9.21 7.86
N LEU A 16 1.72 -8.58 7.50
CA LEU A 16 0.54 -8.48 8.34
C LEU A 16 -0.44 -9.63 8.03
N GLN A 17 -0.24 -10.78 8.65
CA GLN A 17 -1.06 -11.98 8.41
C GLN A 17 -2.44 -11.91 9.09
N LEU A 18 -3.19 -10.84 8.82
CA LEU A 18 -4.55 -10.60 9.29
C LEU A 18 -5.47 -10.36 8.09
N GLU A 19 -6.67 -10.93 8.17
CA GLU A 19 -7.75 -10.71 7.20
C GLU A 19 -8.76 -9.70 7.74
N ASN A 20 -9.57 -9.14 6.84
CA ASN A 20 -10.64 -8.20 7.16
C ASN A 20 -10.13 -6.96 7.92
N VAL A 21 -8.93 -6.51 7.58
CA VAL A 21 -8.35 -5.32 8.18
C VAL A 21 -9.16 -4.11 7.73
N ASP A 22 -9.83 -3.45 8.66
CA ASP A 22 -10.68 -2.30 8.39
C ASP A 22 -9.94 -0.96 8.54
N THR A 23 -10.56 0.12 8.07
CA THR A 23 -9.98 1.47 8.11
C THR A 23 -9.81 2.04 9.52
N ASP A 24 -10.57 1.59 10.52
CA ASP A 24 -10.40 1.96 11.93
C ASP A 24 -9.18 1.26 12.54
N GLN A 25 -8.91 0.02 12.13
CA GLN A 25 -7.72 -0.72 12.53
C GLN A 25 -6.46 -0.13 11.88
N ILE A 26 -6.53 0.26 10.60
CA ILE A 26 -5.42 0.96 9.93
C ILE A 26 -5.13 2.28 10.63
N ILE A 27 -6.16 3.06 10.94
CA ILE A 27 -6.02 4.27 11.75
C ILE A 27 -7.31 4.59 12.53
N PRO A 28 -7.25 4.63 13.87
CA PRO A 28 -8.44 4.90 14.67
C PRO A 28 -9.04 6.29 14.46
N ALA A 29 -10.37 6.38 14.49
CA ALA A 29 -11.11 7.62 14.25
C ALA A 29 -10.69 8.82 15.13
N ARG A 30 -10.18 8.55 16.34
CA ARG A 30 -9.71 9.58 17.29
C ARG A 30 -8.52 10.40 16.80
N PHE A 31 -7.84 9.97 15.74
CA PHE A 31 -6.70 10.68 15.14
C PHE A 31 -7.07 11.50 13.90
N LEU A 32 -8.35 11.56 13.53
CA LEU A 32 -8.81 12.17 12.29
C LEU A 32 -9.22 13.65 12.43
N SER A 33 -9.04 14.23 13.62
CA SER A 33 -9.41 15.63 13.90
C SER A 33 -8.34 16.64 13.51
N THR A 34 -7.15 16.19 13.12
CA THR A 34 -6.05 17.07 12.69
C THR A 34 -6.27 17.59 11.27
N THR A 35 -5.94 18.86 11.05
CA THR A 35 -5.91 19.46 9.70
C THR A 35 -4.56 19.30 9.00
N SER A 36 -3.52 18.87 9.73
CA SER A 36 -2.21 18.56 9.15
C SER A 36 -2.26 17.26 8.37
N ARG A 37 -1.52 17.15 7.27
CA ARG A 37 -1.35 15.91 6.49
C ARG A 37 -0.16 15.06 6.94
N GLU A 38 0.61 15.54 7.91
CA GLU A 38 1.84 14.90 8.41
C GLU A 38 1.61 14.22 9.76
N GLY A 39 2.39 13.17 10.06
CA GLY A 39 2.40 12.49 11.35
C GLY A 39 1.32 11.41 11.50
N PHE A 40 0.65 11.04 10.40
CA PHE A 40 -0.30 9.94 10.38
C PHE A 40 0.40 8.58 10.47
N GLY A 41 1.64 8.46 10.00
CA GLY A 41 2.43 7.23 10.06
C GLY A 41 2.67 6.74 11.50
N GLU A 42 2.77 7.66 12.47
CA GLU A 42 2.89 7.32 13.90
C GLU A 42 1.62 6.68 14.49
N ASN A 43 0.48 6.90 13.83
CA ASN A 43 -0.83 6.40 14.21
C ASN A 43 -1.29 5.21 13.37
N LEU A 44 -0.51 4.79 12.36
CA LEU A 44 -0.77 3.59 11.59
C LEU A 44 -0.83 2.38 12.52
N PHE A 45 -1.90 1.59 12.47
CA PHE A 45 -2.15 0.42 13.34
C PHE A 45 -1.99 0.71 14.83
N ARG A 46 -2.39 1.90 15.30
CA ARG A 46 -2.10 2.39 16.65
C ARG A 46 -2.46 1.37 17.75
N ASP A 47 -3.66 0.81 17.68
CA ASP A 47 -4.19 -0.11 18.71
C ASP A 47 -3.53 -1.49 18.69
N TRP A 48 -2.76 -1.81 17.65
CA TRP A 48 -1.95 -3.04 17.58
C TRP A 48 -0.47 -2.78 17.86
N ARG A 49 0.03 -1.59 17.52
CA ARG A 49 1.43 -1.21 17.75
C ARG A 49 1.72 -0.78 19.17
N TYR A 50 0.74 -0.23 19.89
CA TYR A 50 0.98 0.38 21.19
C TYR A 50 -0.02 -0.09 22.23
N ASP A 51 0.43 -0.24 23.48
CA ASP A 51 -0.42 -0.49 24.62
C ASP A 51 -1.11 0.79 25.12
N LYS A 52 -1.92 0.66 26.18
CA LYS A 52 -2.65 1.80 26.80
C LYS A 52 -1.72 2.86 27.41
N ASN A 53 -0.48 2.50 27.72
CA ASN A 53 0.54 3.40 28.26
C ASN A 53 1.38 4.05 27.14
N GLY A 54 1.15 3.67 25.88
CA GLY A 54 1.90 4.16 24.73
C GLY A 54 3.22 3.42 24.48
N ALA A 55 3.48 2.30 25.16
CA ALA A 55 4.65 1.46 24.90
C ALA A 55 4.41 0.58 23.66
N LYS A 56 5.47 0.32 22.88
CA LYS A 56 5.38 -0.56 21.71
C LYS A 56 5.09 -2.00 22.15
N ILE A 57 4.20 -2.66 21.41
CA ILE A 57 3.93 -4.09 21.56
C ILE A 57 4.91 -4.86 20.68
N ASP A 58 5.89 -5.55 21.30
CA ASP A 58 7.00 -6.20 20.59
C ASP A 58 6.56 -7.30 19.61
N ASN A 59 5.43 -7.95 19.90
CA ASN A 59 4.90 -9.03 19.06
C ASN A 59 4.18 -8.52 17.79
N PHE A 60 3.96 -7.22 17.65
CA PHE A 60 3.33 -6.68 16.45
C PHE A 60 4.36 -6.48 15.34
N VAL A 61 4.02 -6.92 14.12
CA VAL A 61 4.96 -7.06 13.01
C VAL A 61 5.65 -5.76 12.58
N LEU A 62 4.99 -4.60 12.68
CA LEU A 62 5.62 -3.29 12.39
C LEU A 62 6.58 -2.80 13.49
N ASN A 63 6.57 -3.42 14.67
CA ASN A 63 7.51 -3.14 15.75
C ASN A 63 8.67 -4.13 15.80
N ASN A 64 8.55 -5.26 15.09
CA ASN A 64 9.59 -6.28 15.05
C ASN A 64 10.71 -5.81 14.11
N PRO A 65 11.95 -5.62 14.61
CA PRO A 65 13.07 -5.12 13.81
C PRO A 65 13.53 -6.07 12.71
N ALA A 66 13.09 -7.34 12.73
CA ALA A 66 13.37 -8.28 11.66
C ALA A 66 12.64 -7.93 10.35
N TYR A 67 11.52 -7.23 10.43
CA TYR A 67 10.75 -6.84 9.24
C TYR A 67 11.00 -5.37 8.90
N SER A 68 11.28 -5.13 7.63
CA SER A 68 11.49 -3.79 7.09
C SER A 68 11.04 -3.74 5.63
N GLY A 69 11.17 -2.58 5.00
CA GLY A 69 10.89 -2.40 3.60
C GLY A 69 9.62 -1.58 3.33
N LYS A 70 9.29 -1.43 2.04
CA LYS A 70 8.24 -0.50 1.58
C LYS A 70 6.99 -1.20 1.05
N ILE A 71 6.87 -2.51 1.27
CA ILE A 71 5.71 -3.30 0.88
C ILE A 71 5.05 -3.89 2.14
N LEU A 72 3.77 -3.58 2.34
CA LEU A 72 2.93 -4.26 3.33
C LEU A 72 2.26 -5.46 2.66
N VAL A 73 2.44 -6.66 3.19
CA VAL A 73 1.74 -7.86 2.71
C VAL A 73 0.65 -8.19 3.71
N ALA A 74 -0.62 -8.09 3.29
CA ALA A 74 -1.77 -8.25 4.17
C ALA A 74 -2.70 -9.37 3.70
N GLY A 75 -3.46 -9.95 4.64
CA GLY A 75 -4.48 -10.96 4.34
C GLY A 75 -5.64 -10.39 3.52
N LYS A 76 -6.60 -11.26 3.21
CA LYS A 76 -7.79 -10.94 2.40
C LYS A 76 -8.61 -9.80 3.00
N ASN A 77 -9.23 -8.99 2.15
CA ASN A 77 -10.17 -7.93 2.53
C ASN A 77 -9.55 -6.79 3.37
N PHE A 78 -8.50 -6.21 2.81
CA PHE A 78 -7.78 -5.09 3.39
C PHE A 78 -8.45 -3.74 3.05
N GLY A 79 -8.49 -2.84 4.04
CA GLY A 79 -9.04 -1.49 3.90
C GLY A 79 -10.57 -1.43 3.92
N SER A 80 -11.22 -2.42 4.52
CA SER A 80 -12.68 -2.48 4.60
C SER A 80 -13.30 -1.44 5.57
N GLY A 81 -14.62 -1.37 5.62
CA GLY A 81 -15.35 -0.47 6.52
C GLY A 81 -15.57 0.94 5.96
N SER A 82 -15.42 1.96 6.81
CA SER A 82 -15.74 3.35 6.47
C SER A 82 -14.85 3.92 5.37
N SER A 83 -15.40 4.81 4.53
CA SER A 83 -14.57 5.59 3.61
C SER A 83 -13.65 6.52 4.39
N ARG A 84 -12.34 6.28 4.33
CA ARG A 84 -11.35 7.00 5.12
C ARG A 84 -10.02 7.14 4.38
N GLU A 85 -9.81 8.28 3.75
CA GLU A 85 -8.54 8.58 3.06
C GLU A 85 -7.34 8.57 4.01
N HIS A 86 -7.54 8.98 5.26
CA HIS A 86 -6.51 8.97 6.30
C HIS A 86 -5.86 7.60 6.52
N ALA A 87 -6.57 6.49 6.24
CA ALA A 87 -5.98 5.16 6.31
C ALA A 87 -4.87 4.97 5.28
N VAL A 88 -5.05 5.51 4.07
CA VAL A 88 -4.03 5.53 3.03
C VAL A 88 -2.89 6.49 3.40
N TRP A 89 -3.21 7.63 4.00
CA TRP A 89 -2.19 8.59 4.44
C TRP A 89 -1.30 7.99 5.51
N ALA A 90 -1.87 7.29 6.48
CA ALA A 90 -1.10 6.62 7.53
C ALA A 90 -0.13 5.58 6.96
N LEU A 91 -0.55 4.81 5.95
CA LEU A 91 0.32 3.85 5.26
C LEU A 91 1.45 4.54 4.47
N ALA A 92 1.12 5.56 3.69
CA ALA A 92 2.08 6.29 2.88
C ALA A 92 3.09 7.08 3.74
N ASP A 93 2.60 7.78 4.77
CA ASP A 93 3.41 8.58 5.71
C ASP A 93 4.31 7.69 6.59
N TYR A 94 3.89 6.46 6.89
CA TYR A 94 4.77 5.46 7.50
C TYR A 94 5.91 5.02 6.57
N GLY A 95 5.73 5.17 5.25
CA GLY A 95 6.75 4.87 4.23
C GLY A 95 6.42 3.69 3.32
N PHE A 96 5.22 3.11 3.41
CA PHE A 96 4.80 2.09 2.46
C PHE A 96 4.52 2.71 1.08
N ARG A 97 4.99 2.03 0.04
CA ARG A 97 4.78 2.38 -1.37
C ARG A 97 3.78 1.46 -2.05
N ALA A 98 3.62 0.25 -1.55
CA ALA A 98 2.63 -0.70 -2.02
C ALA A 98 2.01 -1.52 -0.87
N VAL A 99 0.79 -1.97 -1.08
CA VAL A 99 0.15 -2.99 -0.25
C VAL A 99 -0.23 -4.16 -1.15
N VAL A 100 0.14 -5.38 -0.74
CA VAL A 100 -0.18 -6.63 -1.44
C VAL A 100 -1.25 -7.36 -0.63
N SER A 101 -2.35 -7.74 -1.27
CA SER A 101 -3.43 -8.53 -0.65
C SER A 101 -4.17 -9.31 -1.74
N SER A 102 -4.98 -10.30 -1.34
CA SER A 102 -5.86 -11.01 -2.27
C SER A 102 -7.17 -10.29 -2.55
N PHE A 103 -7.53 -9.30 -1.73
CA PHE A 103 -8.71 -8.48 -1.96
C PHE A 103 -8.62 -7.15 -1.20
N PHE A 104 -8.97 -6.05 -1.87
CA PHE A 104 -9.11 -4.73 -1.25
C PHE A 104 -10.56 -4.28 -1.34
N ALA A 105 -11.03 -3.54 -0.34
CA ALA A 105 -12.27 -2.79 -0.47
C ALA A 105 -12.11 -1.68 -1.53
N ASP A 106 -13.12 -1.53 -2.40
CA ASP A 106 -13.04 -0.66 -3.59
C ASP A 106 -12.68 0.80 -3.27
N ILE A 107 -13.29 1.35 -2.22
CA ILE A 107 -13.04 2.73 -1.78
C ILE A 107 -11.58 2.90 -1.35
N PHE A 108 -11.06 1.98 -0.53
CA PHE A 108 -9.67 2.02 -0.09
C PHE A 108 -8.70 1.87 -1.27
N ARG A 109 -8.98 0.96 -2.22
CA ARG A 109 -8.19 0.76 -3.43
C ARG A 109 -8.10 2.06 -4.26
N ASN A 110 -9.22 2.73 -4.47
CA ASN A 110 -9.27 3.99 -5.22
C ASN A 110 -8.51 5.12 -4.51
N ASN A 111 -8.71 5.25 -3.19
CA ASN A 111 -7.98 6.24 -2.39
C ASN A 111 -6.47 5.98 -2.42
N SER A 112 -6.04 4.71 -2.40
CA SER A 112 -4.63 4.34 -2.46
C SER A 112 -3.95 4.92 -3.71
N LEU A 113 -4.56 4.71 -4.88
CA LEU A 113 -4.06 5.21 -6.16
C LEU A 113 -4.04 6.76 -6.20
N ASN A 114 -5.03 7.41 -5.58
CA ASN A 114 -5.07 8.88 -5.49
C ASN A 114 -3.94 9.48 -4.65
N TYR A 115 -3.32 8.71 -3.76
CA TYR A 115 -2.21 9.17 -2.91
C TYR A 115 -0.85 8.56 -3.26
N GLY A 116 -0.75 7.80 -4.35
CA GLY A 116 0.54 7.23 -4.79
C GLY A 116 0.92 5.92 -4.10
N LEU A 117 -0.01 5.32 -3.35
CA LEU A 117 0.14 3.98 -2.76
C LEU A 117 -0.41 2.94 -3.75
N LEU A 118 0.38 1.96 -4.14
CA LEU A 118 -0.04 0.94 -5.11
C LEU A 118 -0.68 -0.27 -4.41
N PRO A 119 -2.01 -0.49 -4.55
CA PRO A 119 -2.64 -1.75 -4.15
C PRO A 119 -2.39 -2.82 -5.22
N VAL A 120 -1.70 -3.89 -4.86
CA VAL A 120 -1.40 -5.04 -5.73
C VAL A 120 -2.27 -6.22 -5.31
N VAL A 121 -3.22 -6.58 -6.18
CA VAL A 121 -4.08 -7.75 -5.98
C VAL A 121 -3.38 -8.99 -6.53
N VAL A 122 -3.28 -10.03 -5.72
CA VAL A 122 -2.70 -11.34 -6.08
C VAL A 122 -3.64 -12.48 -5.72
N SER A 123 -3.42 -13.67 -6.24
CA SER A 123 -4.15 -14.86 -5.84
C SER A 123 -3.89 -15.20 -4.37
N GLU A 124 -4.89 -15.80 -3.70
CA GLU A 124 -4.70 -16.31 -2.33
C GLU A 124 -3.57 -17.35 -2.24
N LYS A 125 -3.34 -18.10 -3.32
CA LYS A 125 -2.23 -19.05 -3.43
C LYS A 125 -0.87 -18.35 -3.37
N PHE A 126 -0.65 -17.33 -4.21
CA PHE A 126 0.59 -16.56 -4.22
C PHE A 126 0.78 -15.82 -2.88
N LEU A 127 -0.27 -15.19 -2.36
CA LEU A 127 -0.23 -14.53 -1.06
C LEU A 127 0.17 -15.48 0.08
N GLY A 128 -0.44 -16.67 0.14
CA GLY A 128 -0.12 -17.69 1.13
C GLY A 128 1.31 -18.22 1.00
N HIS A 129 1.85 -18.30 -0.21
CA HIS A 129 3.26 -18.65 -0.43
C HIS A 129 4.20 -17.52 0.01
N LEU A 130 3.89 -16.27 -0.35
CA LEU A 130 4.64 -15.09 0.05
C LEU A 130 4.77 -14.97 1.58
N PHE A 131 3.67 -15.17 2.32
CA PHE A 131 3.73 -15.19 3.79
C PHE A 131 4.68 -16.25 4.33
N LYS A 132 4.72 -17.45 3.74
CA LYS A 132 5.63 -18.52 4.17
C LYS A 132 7.09 -18.20 3.89
N LEU A 133 7.39 -17.54 2.77
CA LEU A 133 8.74 -17.12 2.42
C LEU A 133 9.24 -16.05 3.39
N ILE A 134 8.46 -14.97 3.61
CA ILE A 134 8.84 -13.90 4.53
C ILE A 134 8.99 -14.42 5.97
N ALA A 135 8.12 -15.34 6.40
CA ALA A 135 8.24 -15.93 7.74
C ALA A 135 9.48 -16.82 7.90
N LYS A 136 9.95 -17.45 6.80
CA LYS A 136 11.17 -18.25 6.79
C LYS A 136 12.42 -17.37 6.72
N ASP A 137 12.36 -16.30 5.92
CA ASP A 137 13.44 -15.36 5.70
C ASP A 137 12.88 -13.92 5.59
N PRO A 138 12.97 -13.11 6.66
CA PRO A 138 12.51 -11.72 6.65
C PRO A 138 13.19 -10.84 5.60
N ASP A 139 14.36 -11.25 5.07
CA ASP A 139 15.08 -10.56 4.02
C ASP A 139 14.58 -10.91 2.60
N THR A 140 13.52 -11.73 2.49
CA THR A 140 12.86 -12.08 1.21
C THR A 140 12.56 -10.82 0.41
N ILE A 141 13.16 -10.72 -0.79
CA ILE A 141 12.92 -9.61 -1.70
C ILE A 141 11.67 -9.84 -2.54
N VAL A 142 10.83 -8.82 -2.63
CA VAL A 142 9.69 -8.75 -3.55
C VAL A 142 9.92 -7.62 -4.54
N ARG A 143 9.68 -7.90 -5.82
CA ARG A 143 9.78 -6.93 -6.90
C ARG A 143 8.40 -6.70 -7.53
N ILE A 144 7.97 -5.45 -7.55
CA ILE A 144 6.77 -4.97 -8.25
C ILE A 144 7.22 -4.09 -9.41
N ASP A 145 6.94 -4.54 -10.64
CA ASP A 145 7.14 -3.77 -11.87
C ASP A 145 5.79 -3.21 -12.33
N LEU A 146 5.58 -1.91 -12.20
CA LEU A 146 4.34 -1.26 -12.60
C LEU A 146 4.18 -1.20 -14.12
N GLY A 147 5.29 -1.06 -14.85
CA GLY A 147 5.30 -1.02 -16.31
C GLY A 147 4.77 -2.31 -16.92
N GLN A 148 5.26 -3.44 -16.42
CA GLN A 148 4.84 -4.78 -16.82
C GLN A 148 3.59 -5.28 -16.09
N GLN A 149 3.21 -4.64 -14.97
CA GLN A 149 2.13 -5.05 -14.08
C GLN A 149 2.37 -6.45 -13.49
N ILE A 150 3.59 -6.69 -13.05
CA ILE A 150 4.05 -7.97 -12.52
C ILE A 150 4.57 -7.78 -11.10
N ILE A 151 4.10 -8.62 -10.18
CA ILE A 151 4.76 -8.86 -8.90
C ILE A 151 5.54 -10.17 -9.01
N SER A 152 6.77 -10.18 -8.50
CA SER A 152 7.67 -11.32 -8.61
C SER A 152 8.50 -11.50 -7.35
N LEU A 153 8.95 -12.74 -7.18
CA LEU A 153 9.82 -13.22 -6.12
C LEU A 153 11.16 -13.59 -6.79
N PRO A 154 12.14 -12.67 -6.86
CA PRO A 154 13.38 -12.91 -7.60
C PRO A 154 14.11 -14.18 -7.20
N GLU A 155 14.05 -14.56 -5.92
CA GLU A 155 14.71 -15.75 -5.39
C GLU A 155 14.11 -17.07 -5.90
N THR A 156 12.79 -17.13 -6.08
CA THR A 156 12.11 -18.36 -6.55
C THR A 156 11.81 -18.33 -8.04
N GLY A 157 11.84 -17.13 -8.66
CA GLY A 157 11.40 -16.89 -10.03
C GLY A 157 9.87 -16.90 -10.21
N GLU A 158 9.10 -17.06 -9.13
CA GLU A 158 7.64 -17.03 -9.21
C GLU A 158 7.14 -15.60 -9.43
N SER A 159 6.08 -15.45 -10.22
CA SER A 159 5.49 -14.16 -10.53
C SER A 159 3.99 -14.26 -10.80
N GLU A 160 3.27 -13.18 -10.53
CA GLU A 160 1.86 -13.02 -10.87
C GLU A 160 1.62 -11.65 -11.50
N SER A 161 0.68 -11.57 -12.44
CA SER A 161 0.22 -10.29 -13.00
C SER A 161 -0.84 -9.67 -12.10
N PHE A 162 -0.85 -8.35 -11.97
CA PHE A 162 -1.91 -7.61 -11.28
C PHE A 162 -2.56 -6.59 -12.21
N GLU A 163 -3.76 -6.14 -11.88
CA GLU A 163 -4.49 -5.17 -12.69
C GLU A 163 -4.51 -3.77 -12.08
N ILE A 164 -4.27 -2.78 -12.93
CA ILE A 164 -4.45 -1.36 -12.61
C ILE A 164 -5.09 -0.63 -13.79
N ASN A 165 -5.94 0.35 -13.49
CA ASN A 165 -6.48 1.23 -14.51
C ASN A 165 -5.36 2.00 -15.23
N GLN A 166 -5.41 2.07 -16.56
CA GLN A 166 -4.36 2.68 -17.39
C GLN A 166 -4.06 4.15 -17.02
N TYR A 167 -5.08 4.94 -16.72
CA TYR A 167 -4.91 6.32 -16.28
C TYR A 167 -4.16 6.40 -14.95
N LYS A 168 -4.55 5.60 -13.95
CA LYS A 168 -3.86 5.59 -12.65
C LYS A 168 -2.44 5.02 -12.74
N LYS A 169 -2.21 4.03 -13.62
CA LYS A 169 -0.86 3.56 -13.95
C LYS A 169 0.02 4.69 -14.47
N GLU A 170 -0.50 5.46 -15.42
CA GLU A 170 0.23 6.58 -16.01
C GLU A 170 0.54 7.66 -14.98
N CYS A 171 -0.42 8.01 -14.11
CA CYS A 171 -0.20 8.94 -13.01
C CYS A 171 0.92 8.46 -12.08
N LEU A 172 0.91 7.19 -11.66
CA LEU A 172 1.94 6.63 -10.81
C LEU A 172 3.32 6.59 -11.48
N MET A 173 3.40 6.17 -12.74
CA MET A 173 4.66 6.12 -13.50
C MET A 173 5.26 7.51 -13.71
N LYS A 174 4.43 8.51 -14.02
CA LYS A 174 4.87 9.88 -14.31
C LYS A 174 4.96 10.76 -13.06
N GLY A 175 4.42 10.32 -11.92
CA GLY A 175 4.38 11.10 -10.69
C GLY A 175 3.33 12.21 -10.71
N LEU A 176 2.25 12.03 -11.48
CA LEU A 176 1.20 13.02 -11.68
C LEU A 176 0.07 12.82 -10.66
N ASP A 177 -0.49 13.92 -10.19
CA ASP A 177 -1.84 13.93 -9.66
C ASP A 177 -2.90 14.04 -10.77
N ASP A 178 -4.17 13.98 -10.37
CA ASP A 178 -5.30 13.95 -11.29
C ASP A 178 -5.42 15.27 -12.09
N ILE A 179 -5.04 16.40 -11.50
CA ILE A 179 -5.06 17.71 -12.17
C ILE A 179 -3.91 17.80 -13.16
N GLU A 180 -2.70 17.39 -12.74
CA GLU A 180 -1.51 17.36 -13.58
C GLU A 180 -1.70 16.44 -14.80
N TYR A 181 -2.35 15.29 -14.61
CA TYR A 181 -2.71 14.43 -15.73
C TYR A 181 -3.66 15.12 -16.71
N LEU A 182 -4.74 15.75 -16.22
CA LEU A 182 -5.69 16.47 -17.08
C LEU A 182 -5.01 17.60 -17.86
N LEU A 183 -4.11 18.35 -17.21
CA LEU A 183 -3.29 19.36 -17.87
C LEU A 183 -2.37 18.74 -18.94
N SER A 184 -1.84 17.53 -18.72
CA SER A 184 -0.98 16.85 -19.69
C SER A 184 -1.69 16.40 -20.98
N ILE A 185 -3.02 16.20 -20.93
CA ILE A 185 -3.83 15.80 -22.08
C ILE A 185 -4.72 16.93 -22.62
N ARG A 186 -4.46 18.18 -22.22
CA ARG A 186 -5.26 19.34 -22.59
C ARG A 186 -5.50 19.47 -24.10
N ASP A 187 -4.48 19.26 -24.92
CA ASP A 187 -4.59 19.41 -26.37
C ASP A 187 -5.51 18.34 -26.99
N LEU A 188 -5.51 17.13 -26.43
CA LEU A 188 -6.43 16.06 -26.84
C LEU A 188 -7.89 16.40 -26.49
N ILE A 189 -8.10 17.02 -25.33
CA ILE A 189 -9.43 17.48 -24.89
C ILE A 189 -9.93 18.59 -25.83
N THR A 190 -9.10 19.60 -26.10
CA THR A 190 -9.47 20.72 -26.99
C THR A 190 -9.70 20.27 -28.43
N ALA A 191 -9.03 19.24 -28.92
CA ALA A 191 -9.24 18.72 -30.27
C ALA A 191 -10.55 17.90 -30.43
N TYR A 192 -11.18 17.48 -29.32
CA TYR A 192 -12.44 16.75 -29.33
C TYR A 192 -13.67 17.67 -29.29
N GLU A 193 -13.51 18.91 -28.80
CA GLU A 193 -14.55 19.96 -28.82
C GLU A 193 -14.77 20.55 -30.23
#